data_AF-W3Y6Y5-F1
#
_entry.id   AF-W3Y6Y5-F1
#
_cell.length_a   1.000
_cell.length_b   1.000
_cell.length_c   1.000
_cell.angle_alpha   90.00
_cell.angle_beta   90.00
_cell.angle_gamma   90.00
#
_symmetry.space_group_name_H-M   'P 1'
#
loop_
_entity.id
_entity.type
_entity.pdbx_description
1 polymer ?
#
loop_
_entity_poly.entity_id
_entity_poly.type
_entity_poly.pdbx_seq_one_letter_code
_entity_poly.pdbx_strand_id
1 'polypeptide(L)'
;MNYIVFDLEWNQPYSNDISFMKRTKMPLTGEIIQIGAVKLNERMDIVDHFTMFIKPRYLTRMHKHVRELTGITSLDLNHGVPFKTAMHHFQAWCGDQYMLLSWGADDILILRENLMLHSMKVLSYDQWVDAQMIYAYQRYGTNQQYSVSHAMEDLGISSEHLSAHNALHDAVFTAHICQKLDIPEGIRQYDEIRKTGSNPLLYPPILTFFMYENFSEKKRVVHDKRVRLSFCPYCQNRLDMTQPERLQGDKYLALGICPKHGDFAVQLKVGKYTIRSGITKFYVTKVLTHCTDEIRLLYKNKSEVNREKERLYHEHRRAELEKRHATK
;
A
#
# COMPACT_ATOMS: atom_id res chain seq x y z
N MET A 1 23.24 -15.59 -4.01
CA MET A 1 21.91 -14.97 -3.84
C MET A 1 21.61 -14.12 -5.05
N ASN A 2 20.48 -14.35 -5.72
CA ASN A 2 20.07 -13.51 -6.86
C ASN A 2 19.23 -12.32 -6.38
N TYR A 3 19.18 -11.26 -7.18
CA TYR A 3 18.32 -10.11 -6.97
C TYR A 3 17.24 -10.10 -8.05
N ILE A 4 15.98 -9.96 -7.63
CA ILE A 4 14.84 -9.94 -8.53
C ILE A 4 14.26 -8.55 -8.50
N VAL A 5 14.61 -7.76 -9.50
CA VAL A 5 14.04 -6.44 -9.72
C VAL A 5 12.69 -6.64 -10.40
N PHE A 6 11.61 -6.17 -9.81
CA PHE A 6 10.27 -6.35 -10.37
C PHE A 6 9.46 -5.05 -10.33
N ASP A 7 8.54 -4.97 -11.28
CA ASP A 7 7.55 -3.91 -11.43
C ASP A 7 6.23 -4.57 -11.87
N LEU A 8 5.12 -4.00 -11.44
CA LEU A 8 3.79 -4.56 -11.64
C LEU A 8 2.86 -3.52 -12.25
N GLU A 9 2.08 -3.96 -13.24
CA GLU A 9 0.93 -3.19 -13.68
C GLU A 9 -0.34 -3.79 -13.09
N TRP A 10 -1.27 -2.94 -12.65
CA TRP A 10 -2.55 -3.38 -12.09
C TRP A 10 -3.74 -2.62 -12.68
N ASN A 11 -4.84 -3.33 -12.86
CA ASN A 11 -6.13 -2.72 -13.15
C ASN A 11 -6.77 -2.24 -11.84
N GLN A 12 -7.55 -1.16 -11.92
CA GLN A 12 -8.14 -0.50 -10.75
C GLN A 12 -9.66 -0.30 -10.91
N PRO A 13 -10.43 -0.28 -9.80
CA PRO A 13 -11.85 0.04 -9.84
C PRO A 13 -12.07 1.49 -10.29
N TYR A 14 -13.20 1.77 -10.93
CA TYR A 14 -13.60 3.14 -11.25
C TYR A 14 -13.89 3.95 -9.98
N SER A 15 -13.75 5.27 -10.07
CA SER A 15 -14.09 6.17 -8.97
C SER A 15 -15.53 5.95 -8.49
N ASN A 16 -15.71 5.92 -7.16
CA ASN A 16 -16.97 5.60 -6.48
C ASN A 16 -17.47 4.14 -6.58
N ASP A 17 -16.74 3.23 -7.24
CA ASP A 17 -17.10 1.81 -7.27
C ASP A 17 -16.63 1.08 -6.01
N ILE A 18 -17.50 1.05 -5.00
CA ILE A 18 -17.28 0.27 -3.78
C ILE A 18 -17.58 -1.22 -3.98
N SER A 19 -18.13 -1.62 -5.13
CA SER A 19 -18.54 -3.01 -5.37
C SER A 19 -17.36 -3.98 -5.46
N PHE A 20 -16.19 -3.50 -5.88
CA PHE A 20 -14.96 -4.29 -5.90
C PHE A 20 -14.62 -4.80 -4.50
N MET A 21 -14.46 -3.90 -3.53
CA MET A 21 -14.20 -4.26 -2.13
C MET A 21 -15.31 -5.13 -1.52
N LYS A 22 -16.57 -4.95 -1.94
CA LYS A 22 -17.70 -5.80 -1.49
C LYS A 22 -17.56 -7.23 -2.00
N ARG A 23 -17.23 -7.41 -3.28
CA ARG A 23 -17.08 -8.74 -3.89
C ARG A 23 -15.86 -9.47 -3.34
N THR A 24 -14.75 -8.76 -3.15
CA THR A 24 -13.50 -9.35 -2.64
C THR A 24 -13.48 -9.50 -1.13
N LYS A 25 -14.34 -8.77 -0.41
CA LYS A 25 -14.35 -8.67 1.05
C LYS A 25 -12.98 -8.25 1.60
N MET A 26 -12.29 -7.38 0.87
CA MET A 26 -10.96 -6.89 1.20
C MET A 26 -10.80 -5.43 0.75
N PRO A 27 -9.94 -4.64 1.43
CA PRO A 27 -9.71 -3.22 1.12
C PRO A 27 -8.71 -3.04 -0.04
N LEU A 28 -8.89 -3.77 -1.14
CA LEU A 28 -7.92 -3.85 -2.23
C LEU A 28 -7.89 -2.59 -3.09
N THR A 29 -6.71 -2.27 -3.59
CA THR A 29 -6.47 -1.15 -4.50
C THR A 29 -6.63 -1.54 -5.97
N GLY A 30 -6.35 -2.80 -6.33
CA GLY A 30 -6.48 -3.29 -7.71
C GLY A 30 -6.21 -4.78 -7.87
N GLU A 31 -6.23 -5.25 -9.11
CA GLU A 31 -5.77 -6.59 -9.50
C GLU A 31 -4.57 -6.47 -10.43
N ILE A 32 -3.50 -7.21 -10.14
CA ILE A 32 -2.30 -7.24 -10.99
C ILE A 32 -2.68 -7.82 -12.36
N ILE A 33 -2.25 -7.16 -13.42
CA ILE A 33 -2.49 -7.51 -14.82
C ILE A 33 -1.22 -7.77 -15.62
N GLN A 34 -0.05 -7.35 -15.14
CA GLN A 34 1.24 -7.73 -15.70
C GLN A 34 2.28 -7.83 -14.60
N ILE A 35 3.15 -8.83 -14.70
CA ILE A 35 4.42 -8.89 -13.98
C ILE A 35 5.52 -8.61 -14.99
N GLY A 36 6.44 -7.71 -14.64
CA GLY A 36 7.73 -7.55 -15.31
C GLY A 36 8.84 -7.69 -14.29
N ALA A 37 9.87 -8.45 -14.62
CA ALA A 37 10.99 -8.65 -13.72
C ALA A 37 12.28 -8.95 -14.45
N VAL A 38 13.39 -8.60 -13.80
CA VAL A 38 14.76 -8.81 -14.24
C VAL A 38 15.53 -9.50 -13.12
N LYS A 39 16.27 -10.54 -13.50
CA LYS A 39 17.12 -11.30 -12.57
C LYS A 39 18.54 -10.79 -12.69
N LEU A 40 19.09 -10.32 -11.57
CA LEU A 40 20.49 -9.97 -11.45
C LEU A 40 21.24 -11.06 -10.65
N ASN A 41 22.43 -11.39 -11.10
CA ASN A 41 23.35 -12.24 -10.34
C ASN A 41 24.07 -11.42 -9.24
N GLU A 42 24.99 -12.07 -8.51
CA GLU A 42 25.77 -11.42 -7.43
C GLU A 42 26.69 -10.29 -7.90
N ARG A 43 27.04 -10.25 -9.19
CA ARG A 43 27.83 -9.20 -9.83
C ARG A 43 26.97 -8.06 -10.39
N MET A 44 25.66 -8.09 -10.14
CA MET A 44 24.65 -7.20 -10.74
C MET A 44 24.50 -7.36 -12.25
N ASP A 45 25.01 -8.42 -12.86
CA ASP A 45 24.76 -8.67 -14.29
C ASP A 45 23.31 -9.15 -14.47
N ILE A 46 22.62 -8.61 -15.48
CA ILE A 46 21.33 -9.14 -15.91
C ILE A 46 21.55 -10.51 -16.53
N VAL A 47 20.94 -11.54 -15.94
CA VAL A 47 21.06 -12.93 -16.41
C VAL A 47 19.78 -13.47 -17.03
N ASP A 48 18.64 -12.84 -16.74
CA ASP A 48 17.35 -13.33 -17.22
C ASP A 48 16.25 -12.26 -17.11
N HIS A 49 15.18 -12.43 -17.89
CA HIS A 49 14.00 -11.56 -17.90
C HIS A 49 12.73 -12.40 -17.73
N PHE A 50 11.72 -11.84 -17.06
CA PHE A 50 10.41 -12.46 -16.91
C PHE A 50 9.32 -11.44 -17.19
N THR A 51 8.35 -11.82 -18.03
CA THR A 51 7.11 -11.07 -18.12
C THR A 51 5.92 -12.00 -18.30
N MET A 52 4.79 -11.64 -17.70
CA MET A 52 3.56 -12.41 -17.82
C MET A 52 2.35 -11.52 -17.65
N PHE A 53 1.41 -11.60 -18.59
CA PHE A 53 0.09 -11.01 -18.43
C PHE A 53 -0.80 -11.88 -17.54
N ILE A 54 -1.56 -11.21 -16.68
CA ILE A 54 -2.47 -11.83 -15.72
C ILE A 54 -3.90 -11.46 -16.09
N LYS A 55 -4.76 -12.48 -16.13
CA LYS A 55 -6.20 -12.30 -16.32
C LYS A 55 -6.87 -11.96 -14.99
N PRO A 56 -7.41 -10.75 -14.80
CA PRO A 56 -8.09 -10.37 -13.57
C PRO A 56 -9.40 -11.16 -13.40
N ARG A 57 -9.75 -11.48 -12.16
CA ARG A 57 -10.97 -12.22 -11.82
C ARG A 57 -12.14 -11.29 -11.51
N TYR A 58 -11.90 -10.13 -10.90
CA TYR A 58 -12.93 -9.24 -10.36
C TYR A 58 -13.09 -7.93 -11.15
N LEU A 59 -12.02 -7.42 -11.75
CA LEU A 59 -11.88 -6.22 -12.57
C LEU A 59 -11.64 -6.62 -14.03
N THR A 60 -12.58 -7.39 -14.59
CA THR A 60 -12.49 -7.96 -15.94
C THR A 60 -12.61 -6.93 -17.07
N ARG A 61 -13.01 -5.69 -16.74
CA ARG A 61 -13.04 -4.58 -17.69
C ARG A 61 -11.84 -3.69 -17.47
N MET A 62 -11.07 -3.47 -18.53
CA MET A 62 -9.90 -2.61 -18.47
C MET A 62 -10.30 -1.16 -18.17
N HIS A 63 -9.71 -0.57 -17.12
CA HIS A 63 -9.93 0.83 -16.80
C HIS A 63 -9.30 1.72 -17.88
N LYS A 64 -10.06 2.73 -18.36
CA LYS A 64 -9.65 3.56 -19.51
C LYS A 64 -8.28 4.21 -19.31
N HIS A 65 -8.07 4.84 -18.15
CA HIS A 65 -6.81 5.49 -17.83
C HIS A 65 -5.63 4.52 -17.71
N VAL A 66 -5.86 3.30 -17.17
CA VAL A 66 -4.80 2.29 -17.05
C VAL A 66 -4.40 1.80 -18.44
N ARG A 67 -5.37 1.62 -19.35
CA ARG A 67 -5.09 1.25 -20.75
C ARG A 67 -4.29 2.33 -21.47
N GLU A 68 -4.66 3.60 -21.27
CA GLU A 68 -3.95 4.74 -21.88
C GLU A 68 -2.52 4.87 -21.35
N LEU A 69 -2.31 4.56 -20.07
CA LEU A 69 -0.99 4.61 -19.43
C LEU A 69 -0.09 3.45 -19.86
N THR A 70 -0.61 2.21 -19.79
CA THR A 70 0.18 0.98 -19.92
C THR A 70 0.19 0.38 -21.33
N GLY A 71 -0.75 0.82 -22.18
CA GLY A 71 -1.01 0.18 -23.48
C GLY A 71 -1.70 -1.19 -23.39
N ILE A 72 -1.85 -1.79 -22.20
CA ILE A 72 -2.45 -3.12 -22.01
C ILE A 72 -3.92 -3.08 -22.43
N THR A 73 -4.30 -3.94 -23.36
CA THR A 73 -5.65 -4.00 -23.90
C THR A 73 -6.51 -5.04 -23.20
N SER A 74 -7.83 -4.96 -23.40
CA SER A 74 -8.74 -6.02 -22.95
C SER A 74 -8.44 -7.38 -23.62
N LEU A 75 -7.81 -7.39 -24.80
CA LEU A 75 -7.39 -8.63 -25.46
C LEU A 75 -6.23 -9.27 -24.71
N ASP A 76 -5.25 -8.48 -24.30
CA ASP A 76 -4.10 -8.95 -23.50
C ASP A 76 -4.56 -9.53 -22.16
N LEU A 77 -5.48 -8.85 -21.47
CA LEU A 77 -6.11 -9.39 -20.24
C LEU A 77 -6.80 -10.74 -20.47
N ASN A 78 -7.42 -10.93 -21.63
CA ASN A 78 -8.13 -12.18 -21.94
C ASN A 78 -7.17 -13.34 -22.23
N HIS A 79 -5.98 -13.05 -22.79
CA HIS A 79 -4.90 -14.00 -23.04
C HIS A 79 -4.00 -14.24 -21.82
N GLY A 80 -4.04 -13.38 -20.82
CA GLY A 80 -3.33 -13.56 -19.57
C GLY A 80 -3.70 -14.85 -18.83
N VAL A 81 -2.79 -15.33 -17.99
CA VAL A 81 -3.03 -16.51 -17.15
C VAL A 81 -3.67 -16.13 -15.82
N PRO A 82 -4.32 -17.06 -15.09
CA PRO A 82 -4.81 -16.77 -13.74
C PRO A 82 -3.67 -16.35 -12.80
N PHE A 83 -3.95 -15.43 -11.87
CA PHE A 83 -2.95 -14.89 -10.93
C PHE A 83 -2.11 -15.97 -10.23
N LYS A 84 -2.75 -17.03 -9.71
CA LYS A 84 -2.03 -18.14 -9.05
C LYS A 84 -1.02 -18.82 -9.98
N THR A 85 -1.39 -19.01 -11.24
CA THR A 85 -0.52 -19.62 -12.26
C THR A 85 0.67 -18.71 -12.55
N ALA A 86 0.43 -17.41 -12.74
CA ALA A 86 1.50 -16.43 -12.92
C ALA A 86 2.47 -16.40 -11.74
N MET A 87 1.95 -16.41 -10.50
CA MET A 87 2.78 -16.42 -9.31
C MET A 87 3.59 -17.70 -9.16
N HIS A 88 3.05 -18.88 -9.51
CA HIS A 88 3.84 -20.11 -9.51
C HIS A 88 4.96 -20.07 -10.54
N HIS A 89 4.70 -19.58 -11.76
CA HIS A 89 5.73 -19.40 -12.78
C HIS A 89 6.80 -18.39 -12.34
N PHE A 90 6.37 -17.27 -11.77
CA PHE A 90 7.28 -16.25 -11.27
C PHE A 90 8.16 -16.79 -10.13
N GLN A 91 7.58 -17.46 -9.14
CA GLN A 91 8.33 -18.06 -8.03
C GLN A 91 9.31 -19.13 -8.50
N ALA A 92 8.88 -20.01 -9.41
CA ALA A 92 9.76 -21.02 -10.00
C ALA A 92 10.92 -20.37 -10.78
N TRP A 93 10.65 -19.27 -11.49
CA TRP A 93 11.66 -18.50 -12.20
C TRP A 93 12.63 -17.78 -11.26
N CYS A 94 12.18 -17.26 -10.12
CA CYS A 94 13.04 -16.64 -9.10
C CYS A 94 14.06 -17.63 -8.51
N GLY A 95 13.67 -18.89 -8.35
CA GLY A 95 14.47 -19.93 -7.69
C GLY A 95 14.38 -19.87 -6.16
N ASP A 96 15.29 -20.56 -5.48
CA ASP A 96 15.17 -20.81 -4.03
C ASP A 96 15.72 -19.66 -3.15
N GLN A 97 16.73 -18.93 -3.63
CA GLN A 97 17.43 -17.90 -2.84
C GLN A 97 17.51 -16.57 -3.59
N TYR A 98 16.60 -15.66 -3.28
CA TYR A 98 16.53 -14.35 -3.90
C TYR A 98 16.07 -13.24 -2.93
N MET A 99 16.42 -12.01 -3.29
CA MET A 99 15.90 -10.77 -2.68
C MET A 99 15.06 -10.01 -3.72
N LEU A 100 13.86 -9.57 -3.37
CA LEU A 100 13.05 -8.72 -4.24
C LEU A 100 13.46 -7.25 -4.13
N LEU A 101 13.46 -6.55 -5.25
CA LEU A 101 13.64 -5.10 -5.31
C LEU A 101 12.57 -4.48 -6.20
N SER A 102 12.01 -3.37 -5.78
CA SER A 102 11.16 -2.52 -6.62
C SER A 102 11.57 -1.06 -6.45
N TRP A 103 11.16 -0.21 -7.38
CA TRP A 103 11.38 1.23 -7.29
C TRP A 103 10.24 1.90 -6.52
N GLY A 104 10.38 1.97 -5.20
CA GLY A 104 9.29 2.37 -4.32
C GLY A 104 8.48 1.18 -3.80
N ALA A 105 7.50 1.47 -2.94
CA ALA A 105 6.79 0.44 -2.19
C ALA A 105 5.44 0.01 -2.80
N ASP A 106 4.99 0.64 -3.88
CA ASP A 106 3.65 0.40 -4.41
C ASP A 106 3.50 -1.03 -4.96
N ASP A 107 4.51 -1.55 -5.67
CA ASP A 107 4.53 -2.91 -6.22
C ASP A 107 4.46 -4.00 -5.14
N ILE A 108 5.24 -3.85 -4.06
CA ILE A 108 5.20 -4.83 -2.97
C ILE A 108 3.86 -4.79 -2.22
N LEU A 109 3.22 -3.61 -2.12
CA LEU A 109 1.92 -3.46 -1.49
C LEU A 109 0.82 -4.11 -2.32
N ILE A 110 0.76 -3.84 -3.63
CA ILE A 110 -0.23 -4.47 -4.52
C ILE A 110 -0.02 -5.99 -4.61
N LEU A 111 1.23 -6.45 -4.59
CA LEU A 111 1.56 -7.88 -4.57
C LEU A 111 1.05 -8.56 -3.29
N ARG A 112 1.29 -7.98 -2.11
CA ARG A 112 0.78 -8.49 -0.84
C ARG A 112 -0.75 -8.54 -0.82
N GLU A 113 -1.40 -7.50 -1.33
CA GLU A 113 -2.86 -7.43 -1.46
C GLU A 113 -3.42 -8.57 -2.33
N ASN A 114 -2.82 -8.81 -3.49
CA ASN A 114 -3.26 -9.84 -4.43
C ASN A 114 -2.92 -11.26 -3.95
N LEU A 115 -1.78 -11.47 -3.28
CA LEU A 115 -1.48 -12.75 -2.62
C LEU A 115 -2.55 -13.10 -1.58
N MET A 116 -2.97 -12.14 -0.75
CA MET A 116 -4.06 -12.35 0.20
C MET A 116 -5.41 -12.62 -0.50
N LEU A 117 -5.76 -11.84 -1.54
CA LEU A 117 -6.99 -12.04 -2.34
C LEU A 117 -7.09 -13.46 -2.89
N HIS A 118 -5.96 -14.01 -3.34
CA HIS A 118 -5.89 -15.35 -3.92
C HIS A 118 -5.56 -16.44 -2.89
N SER A 119 -5.50 -16.12 -1.59
CA SER A 119 -5.16 -17.08 -0.53
C SER A 119 -3.83 -17.79 -0.78
N MET A 120 -2.83 -17.03 -1.23
CA MET A 120 -1.44 -17.47 -1.37
C MET A 120 -0.60 -16.98 -0.19
N LYS A 121 0.55 -17.63 0.05
CA LYS A 121 1.48 -17.21 1.10
C LYS A 121 1.92 -15.77 0.83
N VAL A 122 1.67 -14.89 1.79
CA VAL A 122 2.12 -13.49 1.75
C VAL A 122 3.63 -13.46 1.96
N LEU A 123 4.32 -12.58 1.23
CA LEU A 123 5.75 -12.35 1.40
C LEU A 123 6.06 -11.85 2.82
N SER A 124 7.15 -12.37 3.37
CA SER A 124 7.70 -11.88 4.63
C SER A 124 8.40 -10.54 4.42
N TYR A 125 8.51 -9.77 5.50
CA TYR A 125 9.08 -8.43 5.50
C TYR A 125 10.54 -8.39 5.02
N ASP A 126 11.30 -9.44 5.31
CA ASP A 126 12.72 -9.63 4.99
C ASP A 126 12.99 -10.08 3.55
N GLN A 127 11.95 -10.26 2.73
CA GLN A 127 12.08 -10.76 1.36
C GLN A 127 12.08 -9.65 0.29
N TRP A 128 12.07 -8.38 0.70
CA TRP A 128 11.98 -7.23 -0.20
C TRP A 128 12.72 -6.02 0.35
N VAL A 129 13.33 -5.25 -0.56
CA VAL A 129 13.88 -3.91 -0.28
C VAL A 129 13.45 -2.90 -1.34
N ASP A 130 13.31 -1.65 -0.91
CA ASP A 130 13.06 -0.51 -1.80
C ASP A 130 14.39 0.00 -2.40
N ALA A 131 14.62 -0.27 -3.69
CA ALA A 131 15.81 0.19 -4.40
C ALA A 131 15.89 1.72 -4.50
N GLN A 132 14.75 2.40 -4.53
CA GLN A 132 14.68 3.87 -4.57
C GLN A 132 15.19 4.46 -3.25
N MET A 133 14.87 3.86 -2.11
CA MET A 133 15.42 4.28 -0.81
C MET A 133 16.95 4.09 -0.74
N ILE A 134 17.46 2.97 -1.26
CA ILE A 134 18.90 2.73 -1.33
C ILE A 134 19.57 3.80 -2.20
N TYR A 135 18.99 4.10 -3.37
CA TYR A 135 19.44 5.17 -4.26
C TYR A 135 19.49 6.54 -3.54
N ALA A 136 18.37 6.97 -2.94
CA ALA A 136 18.27 8.26 -2.28
C ALA A 136 19.30 8.42 -1.15
N TYR A 137 19.54 7.34 -0.40
CA TYR A 137 20.51 7.33 0.69
C TYR A 137 21.95 7.36 0.16
N GLN A 138 22.31 6.49 -0.78
CA GLN A 138 23.69 6.41 -1.27
C GLN A 138 24.10 7.66 -2.08
N ARG A 139 23.16 8.29 -2.79
CA ARG A 139 23.44 9.47 -3.62
C ARG A 139 23.38 10.78 -2.85
N TYR A 140 22.42 10.90 -1.93
CA TYR A 140 22.10 12.18 -1.30
C TYR A 140 22.09 12.15 0.23
N GLY A 141 22.24 10.97 0.86
CA GLY A 141 22.11 10.81 2.31
C GLY A 141 20.70 11.11 2.81
N THR A 142 19.69 10.95 1.95
CA THR A 142 18.28 11.28 2.28
C THR A 142 17.36 10.09 2.08
N ASN A 143 16.12 10.24 2.57
CA ASN A 143 15.00 9.34 2.26
C ASN A 143 13.94 10.02 1.39
N GLN A 144 14.32 11.05 0.64
CA GLN A 144 13.40 11.69 -0.30
C GLN A 144 13.07 10.72 -1.45
N GLN A 145 11.85 10.80 -1.97
CA GLN A 145 11.45 10.01 -3.14
C GLN A 145 11.91 10.65 -4.44
N TYR A 146 12.53 9.84 -5.31
CA TYR A 146 12.92 10.20 -6.67
C TYR A 146 12.24 9.29 -7.69
N SER A 147 11.92 9.84 -8.87
CA SER A 147 11.39 9.04 -9.97
C SER A 147 12.50 8.21 -10.63
N VAL A 148 12.12 7.11 -11.30
CA VAL A 148 13.05 6.30 -12.10
C VAL A 148 13.75 7.19 -13.13
N SER A 149 13.01 8.03 -13.85
CA SER A 149 13.56 8.93 -14.87
C SER A 149 14.62 9.89 -14.30
N HIS A 150 14.39 10.43 -13.09
CA HIS A 150 15.37 11.27 -12.42
C HIS A 150 16.65 10.50 -12.10
N ALA A 151 16.53 9.29 -11.55
CA ALA A 151 17.68 8.47 -11.20
C ALA A 151 18.47 8.02 -12.44
N MET A 152 17.80 7.71 -13.54
CA MET A 152 18.46 7.39 -14.81
C MET A 152 19.28 8.57 -15.33
N GLU A 153 18.72 9.79 -15.29
CA GLU A 153 19.42 11.01 -15.68
C GLU A 153 20.63 11.28 -14.76
N ASP A 154 20.43 11.24 -13.44
CA ASP A 154 21.49 11.46 -12.43
C ASP A 154 22.65 10.47 -12.57
N LEU A 155 22.36 9.23 -12.96
CA LEU A 155 23.36 8.16 -13.11
C LEU A 155 23.92 8.03 -14.54
N GLY A 156 23.49 8.88 -15.47
CA GLY A 156 23.92 8.85 -16.86
C GLY A 156 23.55 7.54 -17.57
N ILE A 157 22.40 6.96 -17.24
CA ILE A 157 21.87 5.73 -17.84
C ILE A 157 21.02 6.13 -19.05
N SER A 158 21.48 5.76 -20.25
CA SER A 158 20.66 5.87 -21.47
C SER A 158 19.84 4.60 -21.67
N SER A 159 18.60 4.77 -22.12
CA SER A 159 17.76 3.66 -22.57
C SER A 159 17.15 3.99 -23.91
N GLU A 160 17.88 3.67 -24.97
CA GLU A 160 17.33 3.72 -26.31
C GLU A 160 16.34 2.55 -26.47
N HIS A 161 15.14 2.83 -27.01
CA HIS A 161 14.13 1.84 -27.42
C HIS A 161 13.21 1.20 -26.36
N LEU A 162 13.23 1.63 -25.09
CA LEU A 162 12.30 1.17 -24.07
C LEU A 162 11.26 2.24 -23.71
N SER A 163 10.00 1.85 -23.55
CA SER A 163 8.90 2.73 -23.15
C SER A 163 8.55 2.57 -21.68
N ALA A 164 8.38 3.68 -20.96
CA ALA A 164 7.83 3.69 -19.60
C ALA A 164 6.39 3.14 -19.56
N HIS A 165 5.94 2.74 -18.37
CA HIS A 165 4.62 2.13 -18.12
C HIS A 165 4.45 0.79 -18.84
N ASN A 166 5.54 0.04 -18.85
CA ASN A 166 5.57 -1.36 -19.23
C ASN A 166 6.38 -2.06 -18.15
N ALA A 167 5.73 -2.96 -17.42
CA ALA A 167 6.32 -3.61 -16.25
C ALA A 167 7.73 -4.16 -16.51
N LEU A 168 7.99 -4.76 -17.68
CA LEU A 168 9.32 -5.31 -17.96
C LEU A 168 10.35 -4.20 -18.21
N HIS A 169 9.97 -3.15 -18.94
CA HIS A 169 10.87 -2.03 -19.22
C HIS A 169 11.21 -1.27 -17.93
N ASP A 170 10.23 -1.03 -17.07
CA ASP A 170 10.42 -0.33 -15.80
C ASP A 170 11.28 -1.16 -14.82
N ALA A 171 11.14 -2.49 -14.83
CA ALA A 171 12.07 -3.40 -14.14
C ALA A 171 13.49 -3.34 -14.72
N VAL A 172 13.66 -3.21 -16.05
CA VAL A 172 14.97 -3.05 -16.70
C VAL A 172 15.62 -1.71 -16.34
N PHE A 173 14.87 -0.61 -16.32
CA PHE A 173 15.37 0.69 -15.86
C PHE A 173 15.87 0.62 -14.42
N THR A 174 15.06 0.03 -13.54
CA THR A 174 15.41 -0.16 -12.13
C THR A 174 16.65 -1.06 -11.99
N ALA A 175 16.78 -2.10 -12.80
CA ALA A 175 17.95 -2.98 -12.83
C ALA A 175 19.23 -2.23 -13.23
N HIS A 176 19.17 -1.37 -14.25
CA HIS A 176 20.31 -0.53 -14.63
C HIS A 176 20.69 0.48 -13.55
N ILE A 177 19.72 1.02 -12.82
CA ILE A 177 20.01 1.85 -11.64
C ILE A 177 20.71 1.00 -10.57
N CYS A 178 20.20 -0.19 -10.26
CA CYS A 178 20.81 -1.11 -9.28
C CYS A 178 22.27 -1.47 -9.64
N GLN A 179 22.60 -1.60 -10.93
CA GLN A 179 23.97 -1.82 -11.42
C GLN A 179 24.94 -0.68 -11.12
N LYS A 180 24.44 0.53 -10.81
CA LYS A 180 25.23 1.70 -10.44
C LYS A 180 25.33 1.93 -8.93
N LEU A 181 24.69 1.08 -8.13
CA LEU A 181 24.60 1.20 -6.67
C LEU A 181 25.31 0.04 -5.97
N ASP A 182 25.74 0.24 -4.72
CA ASP A 182 26.17 -0.86 -3.86
C ASP A 182 24.94 -1.48 -3.19
N ILE A 183 24.20 -2.30 -3.94
CA ILE A 183 22.99 -2.97 -3.45
C ILE A 183 23.26 -3.86 -2.22
N PRO A 184 24.35 -4.67 -2.16
CA PRO A 184 24.65 -5.46 -0.98
C PRO A 184 24.83 -4.62 0.29
N GLU A 185 25.54 -3.48 0.22
CA GLU A 185 25.66 -2.56 1.36
C GLU A 185 24.33 -1.89 1.68
N GLY A 186 23.59 -1.45 0.65
CA GLY A 186 22.26 -0.86 0.82
C GLY A 186 21.29 -1.79 1.56
N ILE A 187 21.32 -3.09 1.27
CA ILE A 187 20.52 -4.11 1.98
C ILE A 187 20.97 -4.26 3.44
N ARG A 188 22.29 -4.29 3.71
CA ARG A 188 22.82 -4.38 5.08
C ARG A 188 22.38 -3.20 5.94
N GLN A 189 22.33 -2.00 5.36
CA GLN A 189 21.92 -0.77 6.02
C GLN A 189 20.41 -0.50 5.98
N TYR A 190 19.64 -1.32 5.27
CA TYR A 190 18.26 -1.01 4.90
C TYR A 190 17.34 -0.74 6.09
N ASP A 191 17.47 -1.51 7.17
CA ASP A 191 16.67 -1.31 8.38
C ASP A 191 16.98 0.01 9.09
N GLU A 192 18.21 0.50 8.99
CA GLU A 192 18.60 1.81 9.54
C GLU A 192 18.09 2.94 8.65
N ILE A 193 18.27 2.83 7.33
CA ILE A 193 17.75 3.77 6.34
C ILE A 193 16.23 3.88 6.49
N ARG A 194 15.52 2.77 6.69
CA ARG A 194 14.06 2.79 6.82
C ARG A 194 13.58 3.47 8.10
N LYS A 195 14.31 3.39 9.22
CA LYS A 195 13.91 4.02 10.50
C LYS A 195 13.75 5.54 10.39
N THR A 196 14.43 6.17 9.43
CA THR A 196 14.31 7.62 9.18
C THR A 196 13.16 7.96 8.21
N GLY A 197 12.48 6.96 7.64
CA GLY A 197 11.35 7.11 6.71
C GLY A 197 10.05 6.47 7.20
N SER A 198 9.00 6.53 6.38
CA SER A 198 7.75 5.81 6.65
C SER A 198 7.90 4.32 6.29
N ASN A 199 7.52 3.42 7.19
CA ASN A 199 7.46 1.99 6.89
C ASN A 199 6.23 1.67 6.01
N PRO A 200 6.40 1.31 4.72
CA PRO A 200 5.27 0.98 3.85
C PRO A 200 4.56 -0.30 4.30
N LEU A 201 5.30 -1.24 4.90
CA LEU A 201 4.81 -2.53 5.37
C LEU A 201 4.40 -2.50 6.84
N LEU A 202 4.09 -1.31 7.38
CA LEU A 202 3.73 -1.07 8.78
C LEU A 202 2.68 -2.04 9.33
N TYR A 203 1.66 -2.36 8.51
CA TYR A 203 0.58 -3.22 8.92
C TYR A 203 0.84 -4.70 8.55
N PRO A 204 0.72 -5.62 9.53
CA PRO A 204 0.72 -7.06 9.26
C PRO A 204 -0.43 -7.49 8.33
N PRO A 205 -0.44 -8.75 7.85
CA PRO A 205 -1.55 -9.30 7.07
C PRO A 205 -2.92 -9.08 7.73
N ILE A 206 -3.93 -8.86 6.89
CA ILE A 206 -5.31 -8.56 7.34
C ILE A 206 -5.92 -9.79 8.02
N LEU A 207 -6.44 -9.61 9.22
CA LEU A 207 -7.18 -10.64 9.97
C LEU A 207 -8.68 -10.57 9.67
N THR A 208 -9.25 -9.36 9.66
CA THR A 208 -10.66 -9.16 9.32
C THR A 208 -10.86 -7.86 8.56
N PHE A 209 -11.90 -7.85 7.71
CA PHE A 209 -12.35 -6.69 6.97
C PHE A 209 -13.86 -6.55 7.12
N PHE A 210 -14.30 -5.34 7.46
CA PHE A 210 -15.70 -4.94 7.46
C PHE A 210 -15.88 -3.67 6.65
N MET A 211 -17.06 -3.52 6.05
CA MET A 211 -17.45 -2.28 5.40
C MET A 211 -18.84 -1.87 5.86
N TYR A 212 -18.97 -0.63 6.33
CA TYR A 212 -20.25 -0.02 6.71
C TYR A 212 -20.54 1.13 5.75
N GLU A 213 -21.77 1.19 5.23
CA GLU A 213 -22.18 2.13 4.18
C GLU A 213 -23.45 2.89 4.57
N ASN A 214 -23.93 3.75 3.66
CA ASN A 214 -25.15 4.58 3.79
C ASN A 214 -25.10 5.68 4.86
N PHE A 215 -23.93 6.20 5.17
CA PHE A 215 -23.80 7.38 6.03
C PHE A 215 -24.13 8.66 5.25
N SER A 216 -24.94 9.54 5.84
CA SER A 216 -25.26 10.85 5.24
C SER A 216 -24.24 11.93 5.57
N GLU A 217 -23.53 11.80 6.70
CA GLU A 217 -22.58 12.80 7.19
C GLU A 217 -21.22 12.17 7.49
N LYS A 218 -20.18 12.64 6.81
CA LYS A 218 -18.80 12.16 6.99
C LYS A 218 -18.33 12.19 8.45
N LYS A 219 -18.61 13.29 9.16
CA LYS A 219 -18.18 13.50 10.55
C LYS A 219 -18.75 12.47 11.52
N ARG A 220 -19.90 11.86 11.22
CA ARG A 220 -20.56 10.90 12.12
C ARG A 220 -20.05 9.47 11.96
N VAL A 221 -19.33 9.19 10.88
CA VAL A 221 -18.93 7.83 10.49
C VAL A 221 -18.09 7.15 11.58
N VAL A 222 -17.03 7.82 12.06
CA VAL A 222 -16.12 7.25 13.07
C VAL A 222 -16.73 7.20 14.48
N HIS A 223 -17.84 7.91 14.71
CA HIS A 223 -18.56 7.90 15.99
C HIS A 223 -19.71 6.88 16.02
N ASP A 224 -20.04 6.25 14.89
CA ASP A 224 -21.09 5.23 14.82
C ASP A 224 -20.74 4.03 15.71
N LYS A 225 -21.73 3.55 16.48
CA LYS A 225 -21.57 2.44 17.42
C LYS A 225 -21.03 1.18 16.73
N ARG A 226 -21.47 0.87 15.49
CA ARG A 226 -21.02 -0.31 14.73
C ARG A 226 -19.55 -0.19 14.31
N VAL A 227 -19.09 1.03 14.09
CA VAL A 227 -17.71 1.33 13.68
C VAL A 227 -16.78 1.24 14.89
N ARG A 228 -17.20 1.79 16.04
CA ARG A 228 -16.41 1.79 17.29
C ARG A 228 -16.31 0.43 17.97
N LEU A 229 -17.25 -0.49 17.69
CA LEU A 229 -17.22 -1.84 18.23
C LEU A 229 -16.36 -2.76 17.35
N SER A 230 -15.43 -3.49 17.97
CA SER A 230 -14.65 -4.54 17.31
C SER A 230 -14.57 -5.77 18.22
N PHE A 231 -14.37 -6.92 17.59
CA PHE A 231 -14.31 -8.22 18.25
C PHE A 231 -12.99 -8.89 17.91
N CYS A 232 -12.45 -9.65 18.86
CA CYS A 232 -11.22 -10.39 18.66
C CYS A 232 -11.41 -11.39 17.50
N PRO A 233 -10.52 -11.41 16.51
CA PRO A 233 -10.65 -12.32 15.37
C PRO A 233 -10.60 -13.81 15.77
N TYR A 234 -10.01 -14.13 16.93
CA TYR A 234 -9.83 -15.51 17.39
C TYR A 234 -10.95 -16.00 18.32
N CYS A 235 -11.26 -15.28 19.40
CA CYS A 235 -12.30 -15.71 20.36
C CYS A 235 -13.63 -14.99 20.23
N GLN A 236 -13.76 -14.00 19.35
CA GLN A 236 -14.97 -13.21 19.16
C GLN A 236 -15.44 -12.41 20.40
N ASN A 237 -14.64 -12.38 21.48
CA ASN A 237 -14.89 -11.47 22.60
C ASN A 237 -14.73 -10.03 22.15
N ARG A 238 -15.53 -9.14 22.74
CA ARG A 238 -15.43 -7.69 22.52
C ARG A 238 -14.04 -7.21 22.92
N LEU A 239 -13.41 -6.43 22.04
CA LEU A 239 -12.14 -5.77 22.33
C LEU A 239 -12.38 -4.57 23.24
N ASP A 240 -11.44 -4.33 24.16
CA ASP A 240 -11.34 -3.04 24.84
C ASP A 240 -10.68 -2.05 23.87
N MET A 241 -11.39 -0.97 23.55
CA MET A 241 -11.10 -0.12 22.39
C MET A 241 -10.67 1.27 22.83
N THR A 242 -9.57 1.75 22.26
CA THR A 242 -9.21 3.17 22.35
C THR A 242 -10.08 4.02 21.41
N GLN A 243 -10.00 5.35 21.57
CA GLN A 243 -10.63 6.27 20.63
C GLN A 243 -9.93 6.22 19.26
N PRO A 244 -10.65 6.30 18.14
CA PRO A 244 -10.03 6.44 16.83
C PRO A 244 -9.28 7.77 16.70
N GLU A 245 -7.98 7.67 16.42
CA GLU A 245 -7.10 8.80 16.16
C GLU A 245 -6.94 9.03 14.67
N ARG A 246 -7.03 10.28 14.24
CA ARG A 246 -6.83 10.63 12.83
C ARG A 246 -5.35 10.56 12.48
N LEU A 247 -5.00 9.77 11.47
CA LEU A 247 -3.62 9.64 10.98
C LEU A 247 -3.29 10.74 9.96
N GLN A 248 -4.03 10.73 8.85
CA GLN A 248 -3.92 11.65 7.72
C GLN A 248 -5.18 11.54 6.86
N GLY A 249 -5.69 12.67 6.36
CA GLY A 249 -6.85 12.68 5.46
C GLY A 249 -8.05 11.97 6.10
N ASP A 250 -8.52 10.90 5.47
CA ASP A 250 -9.68 10.09 5.91
C ASP A 250 -9.30 8.75 6.55
N LYS A 251 -8.03 8.60 6.92
CA LYS A 251 -7.48 7.41 7.60
C LYS A 251 -7.41 7.65 9.10
N TYR A 252 -7.89 6.68 9.87
CA TYR A 252 -7.89 6.68 11.33
C TYR A 252 -7.36 5.35 11.87
N LEU A 253 -6.87 5.36 13.10
CA LEU A 253 -6.33 4.20 13.80
C LEU A 253 -6.86 4.18 15.23
N ALA A 254 -7.36 3.04 15.66
CA ALA A 254 -7.62 2.73 17.07
C ALA A 254 -6.86 1.45 17.46
N LEU A 255 -6.67 1.24 18.76
CA LEU A 255 -6.15 0.00 19.30
C LEU A 255 -7.28 -0.78 19.96
N GLY A 256 -7.29 -2.10 19.80
CA GLY A 256 -8.23 -3.01 20.42
C GLY A 256 -7.50 -4.09 21.21
N ILE A 257 -7.79 -4.25 22.49
CA ILE A 257 -7.07 -5.16 23.39
C ILE A 257 -7.95 -6.39 23.66
N CYS A 258 -7.38 -7.57 23.45
CA CYS A 258 -7.96 -8.84 23.89
C CYS A 258 -7.10 -9.42 25.02
N PRO A 259 -7.67 -9.68 26.22
CA PRO A 259 -6.92 -10.28 27.32
C PRO A 259 -6.29 -11.65 27.00
N LYS A 260 -6.80 -12.36 25.97
CA LYS A 260 -6.31 -13.69 25.57
C LYS A 260 -5.35 -13.68 24.37
N HIS A 261 -5.50 -12.72 23.47
CA HIS A 261 -4.83 -12.75 22.15
C HIS A 261 -4.02 -11.49 21.84
N GLY A 262 -3.84 -10.61 22.85
CA GLY A 262 -3.05 -9.40 22.73
C GLY A 262 -3.76 -8.27 21.99
N ASP A 263 -2.95 -7.40 21.42
CA ASP A 263 -3.39 -6.12 20.86
C ASP A 263 -3.61 -6.20 19.34
N PHE A 264 -4.65 -5.50 18.89
CA PHE A 264 -5.02 -5.38 17.49
C PHE A 264 -5.01 -3.91 17.06
N ALA A 265 -4.50 -3.66 15.86
CA ALA A 265 -4.64 -2.38 15.20
C ALA A 265 -5.96 -2.36 14.43
N VAL A 266 -6.81 -1.37 14.69
CA VAL A 266 -8.10 -1.18 14.03
C VAL A 266 -8.00 0.04 13.12
N GLN A 267 -7.79 -0.23 11.83
CA GLN A 267 -7.64 0.80 10.81
C GLN A 267 -9.01 1.14 10.24
N LEU A 268 -9.34 2.43 10.18
CA LEU A 268 -10.58 2.93 9.57
C LEU A 268 -10.24 3.84 8.40
N LYS A 269 -10.83 3.60 7.23
CA LYS A 269 -10.75 4.51 6.07
C LYS A 269 -12.14 4.94 5.68
N VAL A 270 -12.42 6.24 5.80
CA VAL A 270 -13.69 6.83 5.37
C VAL A 270 -13.60 7.14 3.88
N GLY A 271 -14.60 6.74 3.12
CA GLY A 271 -14.73 7.05 1.70
C GLY A 271 -16.12 7.59 1.38
N LYS A 272 -16.28 8.01 0.12
CA LYS A 272 -17.56 8.47 -0.42
C LYS A 272 -17.91 7.71 -1.69
N TYR A 273 -19.20 7.62 -1.97
CA TYR A 273 -19.76 7.09 -3.21
C TYR A 273 -21.03 7.85 -3.55
N THR A 274 -21.36 7.91 -4.83
CA THR A 274 -22.57 8.57 -5.31
C THR A 274 -23.58 7.51 -5.69
N ILE A 275 -24.77 7.55 -5.10
CA ILE A 275 -25.86 6.64 -5.48
C ILE A 275 -26.54 7.13 -6.77
N ARG A 276 -27.35 6.29 -7.40
CA ARG A 276 -28.02 6.58 -8.69
C ARG A 276 -28.79 7.91 -8.72
N SER A 277 -29.31 8.36 -7.58
CA SER A 277 -30.02 9.64 -7.45
C SER A 277 -29.11 10.88 -7.38
N GLY A 278 -27.79 10.74 -7.57
CA GLY A 278 -26.81 11.82 -7.47
C GLY A 278 -26.42 12.20 -6.03
N ILE A 279 -27.05 11.58 -5.03
CA ILE A 279 -26.74 11.86 -3.61
C ILE A 279 -25.40 11.25 -3.23
N THR A 280 -24.53 12.05 -2.62
CA THR A 280 -23.29 11.54 -2.01
C THR A 280 -23.61 10.85 -0.70
N LYS A 281 -23.09 9.63 -0.54
CA LYS A 281 -23.09 8.86 0.70
C LYS A 281 -21.66 8.54 1.11
N PHE A 282 -21.47 8.25 2.39
CA PHE A 282 -20.18 7.86 2.93
C PHE A 282 -20.20 6.39 3.35
N TYR A 283 -19.03 5.78 3.31
CA TYR A 283 -18.75 4.45 3.85
C TYR A 283 -17.48 4.50 4.69
N VAL A 284 -17.28 3.46 5.50
CA VAL A 284 -16.01 3.21 6.18
C VAL A 284 -15.63 1.76 6.04
N THR A 285 -14.38 1.52 5.67
CA THR A 285 -13.75 0.21 5.81
C THR A 285 -13.10 0.13 7.19
N LYS A 286 -13.20 -1.05 7.81
CA LYS A 286 -12.58 -1.37 9.09
C LYS A 286 -11.75 -2.63 8.91
N VAL A 287 -10.44 -2.49 9.11
CA VAL A 287 -9.45 -3.56 8.95
C VAL A 287 -8.82 -3.82 10.31
N LEU A 288 -8.76 -5.09 10.71
CA LEU A 288 -8.01 -5.52 11.89
C LEU A 288 -6.74 -6.25 11.46
N THR A 289 -5.63 -5.89 12.09
CA THR A 289 -4.36 -6.60 12.04
C THR A 289 -3.84 -6.80 13.47
N HIS A 290 -2.82 -7.62 13.66
CA HIS A 290 -2.05 -7.55 14.90
C HIS A 290 -1.45 -6.14 15.08
N CYS A 291 -1.33 -5.72 16.34
CA CYS A 291 -0.65 -4.49 16.71
C CYS A 291 0.83 -4.78 16.99
N THR A 292 1.72 -4.13 16.26
CA THR A 292 3.16 -4.14 16.52
C THR A 292 3.53 -2.96 17.42
N ASP A 293 4.73 -2.97 17.99
CA ASP A 293 5.22 -1.86 18.80
C ASP A 293 5.31 -0.56 17.98
N GLU A 294 5.64 -0.65 16.69
CA GLU A 294 5.66 0.48 15.77
C GLU A 294 4.26 1.09 15.57
N ILE A 295 3.22 0.26 15.43
CA ILE A 295 1.84 0.73 15.34
C ILE A 295 1.39 1.38 16.65
N ARG A 296 1.76 0.78 17.79
CA ARG A 296 1.44 1.35 19.12
C ARG A 296 2.09 2.72 19.30
N LEU A 297 3.34 2.87 18.89
CA LEU A 297 4.06 4.14 18.93
C LEU A 297 3.43 5.18 17.99
N LEU A 298 3.07 4.78 16.76
CA LEU A 298 2.36 5.64 15.81
C LEU A 298 1.05 6.17 16.41
N TYR A 299 0.25 5.28 17.00
CA TYR A 299 -1.00 5.65 17.66
C TYR A 299 -0.77 6.67 18.78
N LYS A 300 0.19 6.41 19.68
CA LYS A 300 0.52 7.29 20.80
C LYS A 300 0.90 8.69 20.30
N ASN A 301 1.83 8.77 19.35
CA ASN A 301 2.30 10.04 18.79
C ASN A 301 1.16 10.82 18.13
N LYS A 302 0.28 10.13 17.37
CA LYS A 302 -0.87 10.78 16.73
C LYS A 302 -1.91 11.25 17.73
N SER A 303 -2.13 10.50 18.81
CA SER A 303 -3.04 10.91 19.89
C SER A 303 -2.55 12.17 20.61
N GLU A 304 -1.25 12.28 20.88
CA GLU A 304 -0.67 13.52 21.46
C GLU A 304 -0.85 14.71 20.52
N VAL A 305 -0.50 14.55 19.24
CA VAL A 305 -0.66 15.62 18.24
C VAL A 305 -2.12 16.04 18.05
N ASN A 306 -3.05 15.09 18.02
CA ASN A 306 -4.47 15.38 17.83
C ASN A 306 -5.09 16.06 19.05
N ARG A 307 -4.73 15.63 20.26
CA ARG A 307 -5.16 16.29 21.51
C ARG A 307 -4.70 17.74 21.57
N GLU A 308 -3.47 18.01 21.17
CA GLU A 308 -2.94 19.38 21.12
C GLU A 308 -3.69 20.25 20.11
N LYS A 309 -3.96 19.71 18.90
CA LYS A 309 -4.78 20.41 17.89
C LYS A 309 -6.19 20.71 18.39
N GLU A 310 -6.81 19.77 19.09
CA GLU A 310 -8.15 19.94 19.66
C GLU A 310 -8.15 21.01 20.76
N ARG A 311 -7.14 21.01 21.64
CA ARG A 311 -6.94 22.05 22.66
C ARG A 311 -6.87 23.45 22.02
N LEU A 312 -5.98 23.64 21.06
CA LEU A 312 -5.79 24.90 20.35
C LEU A 312 -7.07 25.35 19.62
N TYR A 313 -7.80 24.41 19.01
CA TYR A 313 -9.09 24.69 18.39
C TYR A 313 -10.10 25.23 19.40
N HIS A 314 -10.23 24.60 20.56
CA HIS A 314 -11.16 25.05 21.61
C HIS A 314 -10.76 26.38 22.25
N GLU A 315 -9.47 26.66 22.39
CA GLU A 315 -8.96 27.96 22.85
C GLU A 315 -9.29 29.06 21.83
N HIS A 316 -9.01 28.85 20.55
CA HIS A 316 -9.35 29.79 19.49
C HIS A 316 -10.86 30.06 19.43
N ARG A 317 -11.69 29.00 19.50
CA ARG A 317 -13.15 29.14 19.49
C ARG A 317 -13.69 29.90 20.69
N ARG A 318 -13.10 29.73 21.88
CA ARG A 318 -13.45 30.51 23.08
C ARG A 318 -13.09 31.98 22.90
N ALA A 319 -11.88 32.29 22.44
CA ALA A 319 -11.46 33.66 22.17
C ALA A 319 -12.32 34.35 21.09
N GLU A 320 -12.75 33.63 20.03
CA GLU A 320 -13.69 34.17 19.04
C GLU A 320 -15.04 34.54 19.65
N LEU A 321 -15.57 33.70 20.54
CA LEU A 321 -16.84 33.95 21.22
C LEU A 321 -16.73 35.17 22.15
N GLU A 322 -15.66 35.24 22.95
CA GLU A 322 -15.39 36.36 23.84
C GLU A 322 -15.28 37.69 23.09
N LYS A 323 -14.57 37.72 21.95
CA LYS A 323 -14.51 38.91 21.07
C LYS A 323 -15.88 39.31 20.55
N ARG A 324 -16.70 38.35 20.11
CA ARG A 324 -18.07 38.63 19.63
C ARG A 324 -18.98 39.17 20.72
N HIS A 325 -18.78 38.76 21.96
CA HIS A 325 -19.51 39.27 23.12
C HIS A 325 -19.01 40.65 23.57
N ALA A 326 -17.73 40.98 23.39
CA ALA A 326 -17.19 42.30 23.72
C ALA A 326 -17.48 43.40 22.66
N THR A 327 -17.96 43.03 21.47
CA THR A 327 -18.30 43.97 20.38
C THR A 327 -19.82 44.19 20.23
N LYS A 328 -20.62 43.63 21.15
CA LYS A 328 -22.06 43.88 21.32
C LYS A 328 -22.26 44.65 22.61
#